data_AF-A0A4Q4CJV1-F1
#
_entry.id   AF-A0A4Q4CJV1-F1
#
_cell.length_a   1.000
_cell.length_b   1.000
_cell.length_c   1.000
_cell.angle_alpha   90.00
_cell.angle_beta   90.00
_cell.angle_gamma   90.00
#
_symmetry.space_group_name_H-M   'P 1'
#
loop_
_entity.id
_entity.type
_entity.pdbx_description
1 polymer ?
#
loop_
_entity_poly.entity_id
_entity_poly.type
_entity_poly.pdbx_seq_one_letter_code
_entity_poly.pdbx_strand_id
1 'polypeptide(L)'
;MSTMTELNRTTMHRRRAQYATALLVCATVLLAGCSGDDGNDDAKNRKSEVIVNVDPAEEAALMVPERRFFRDDSPWNQRIDSVNADPNSDRMIELAQERIGVIEGPNGTLDQTRDLVDDGVYINTTRWTVPVVAGGRPTQLVCRQLVCGDGADTTTLNIPDDVDPDPRYDGWYTVFDTSASVAYDLWRARREDENTISYNYMRKWDLNGPGYSPPWTEGARGSGL
;
A
#
# COMPACT_ATOMS: atom_id res chain seq x y z
N MET A 1 -55.94 11.78 -42.65
CA MET A 1 -56.04 10.32 -42.70
C MET A 1 -55.14 9.75 -41.61
N SER A 2 -55.77 9.05 -40.67
CA SER A 2 -55.30 8.05 -39.69
C SER A 2 -54.08 8.38 -38.81
N THR A 3 -54.18 8.65 -37.50
CA THR A 3 -54.66 7.85 -36.33
C THR A 3 -54.00 6.50 -36.09
N MET A 4 -53.40 6.42 -34.89
CA MET A 4 -53.20 5.26 -33.99
C MET A 4 -52.28 4.11 -34.40
N THR A 5 -51.19 3.92 -33.62
CA THR A 5 -50.97 2.66 -32.89
C THR A 5 -50.34 2.97 -31.51
N GLU A 6 -50.89 2.32 -30.50
CA GLU A 6 -50.70 2.44 -29.05
C GLU A 6 -49.54 1.62 -28.46
N LEU A 7 -49.12 2.06 -27.26
CA LEU A 7 -48.78 1.34 -26.02
C LEU A 7 -47.80 0.15 -26.03
N ASN A 8 -46.68 0.32 -25.31
CA ASN A 8 -46.45 -0.40 -24.03
C ASN A 8 -45.14 0.05 -23.37
N ARG A 9 -45.23 0.81 -22.26
CA ARG A 9 -44.17 0.81 -21.25
C ARG A 9 -44.78 0.89 -19.87
N THR A 10 -44.64 -0.22 -19.17
CA THR A 10 -45.16 -0.52 -17.85
C THR A 10 -44.64 0.44 -16.79
N THR A 11 -45.59 0.95 -16.02
CA THR A 11 -45.47 1.82 -14.86
C THR A 11 -44.93 1.04 -13.66
N MET A 12 -43.74 1.36 -13.16
CA MET A 12 -43.32 0.95 -11.82
C MET A 12 -43.98 1.86 -10.78
N HIS A 13 -44.95 1.30 -10.06
CA HIS A 13 -45.54 1.90 -8.86
C HIS A 13 -44.52 2.02 -7.74
N ARG A 14 -44.09 3.25 -7.42
CA ARG A 14 -43.42 3.58 -6.15
C ARG A 14 -44.43 4.28 -5.25
N ARG A 15 -45.14 3.51 -4.41
CA ARG A 15 -45.96 4.07 -3.31
C ARG A 15 -45.12 4.19 -2.05
N ARG A 16 -45.14 5.40 -1.49
CA ARG A 16 -44.70 5.77 -0.14
C ARG A 16 -45.69 5.22 0.91
N ALA A 17 -45.18 4.75 2.04
CA ALA A 17 -45.74 4.85 3.40
C ALA A 17 -44.67 4.28 4.37
N GLN A 18 -43.95 5.12 5.11
CA GLN A 18 -44.26 5.64 6.45
C GLN A 18 -44.01 4.64 7.59
N TYR A 19 -42.95 4.94 8.35
CA TYR A 19 -42.67 4.77 9.78
C TYR A 19 -43.35 3.65 10.59
N ALA A 20 -42.51 2.82 11.23
CA ALA A 20 -42.72 2.42 12.61
C ALA A 20 -41.35 2.13 13.27
N THR A 21 -41.02 2.95 14.25
CA THR A 21 -39.93 2.81 15.21
C THR A 21 -40.22 1.62 16.13
N ALA A 22 -39.25 0.72 16.31
CA ALA A 22 -39.29 -0.27 17.39
C ALA A 22 -37.93 -0.29 18.10
N LEU A 23 -37.94 0.26 19.32
CA LEU A 23 -36.92 0.06 20.35
C LEU A 23 -36.84 -1.43 20.69
N LEU A 24 -35.64 -2.01 20.69
CA LEU A 24 -35.39 -3.27 21.38
C LEU A 24 -34.11 -3.18 22.19
N VAL A 25 -34.30 -3.41 23.48
CA VAL A 25 -33.39 -3.31 24.61
C VAL A 25 -32.81 -4.70 24.90
N CYS A 26 -31.56 -4.71 25.38
CA CYS A 26 -30.85 -5.78 26.10
C CYS A 26 -30.43 -7.05 25.35
N ALA A 27 -29.11 -7.29 25.33
CA ALA A 27 -28.51 -8.48 25.93
C ALA A 27 -27.01 -8.24 26.21
N THR A 28 -26.69 -8.06 27.50
CA THR A 28 -25.35 -8.21 28.07
C THR A 28 -24.96 -9.69 28.08
N VAL A 29 -23.78 -10.04 27.55
CA VAL A 29 -23.15 -11.34 27.85
C VAL A 29 -21.92 -11.07 28.72
N LEU A 30 -22.09 -11.31 30.02
CA LEU A 30 -21.01 -11.64 30.93
C LEU A 30 -20.63 -13.10 30.67
N LEU A 31 -19.37 -13.38 30.37
CA LEU A 31 -18.75 -14.67 30.66
C LEU A 31 -17.54 -14.40 31.55
N ALA A 32 -17.82 -14.42 32.86
CA ALA A 32 -16.83 -14.78 33.87
C ALA A 32 -16.76 -16.31 33.91
N GLY A 33 -15.55 -16.86 33.85
CA GLY A 33 -15.27 -18.28 34.03
C GLY A 33 -13.86 -18.44 34.57
N CYS A 34 -13.73 -18.44 35.89
CA CYS A 34 -12.56 -18.92 36.62
C CYS A 34 -12.61 -20.45 36.75
N SER A 35 -11.42 -21.04 36.87
CA SER A 35 -11.12 -22.31 37.59
C SER A 35 -11.44 -23.63 36.88
N GLY A 36 -10.39 -24.25 36.34
CA GLY A 36 -10.32 -25.67 36.00
C GLY A 36 -8.85 -26.07 35.90
N ASP A 37 -8.28 -26.49 37.03
CA ASP A 37 -7.00 -27.18 37.13
C ASP A 37 -7.18 -28.58 36.53
N ASP A 38 -6.51 -28.85 35.42
CA ASP A 38 -6.13 -30.19 34.98
C ASP A 38 -4.92 -30.05 34.07
N GLY A 39 -3.80 -30.59 34.53
CA GLY A 39 -2.50 -30.49 33.89
C GLY A 39 -2.50 -31.10 32.49
N ASN A 40 -1.95 -30.35 31.54
CA ASN A 40 -1.29 -30.94 30.39
C ASN A 40 -0.14 -30.03 29.94
N ASP A 41 1.07 -30.57 30.06
CA ASP A 41 2.31 -29.99 29.59
C ASP A 41 2.24 -29.77 28.08
N ASP A 42 2.09 -28.52 27.62
CA ASP A 42 2.48 -28.10 26.26
C ASP A 42 2.60 -26.56 26.14
N ALA A 43 3.19 -25.93 27.16
CA ALA A 43 3.52 -24.51 27.16
C ALA A 43 4.99 -24.28 26.75
N LYS A 44 5.35 -24.64 25.51
CA LYS A 44 6.55 -24.10 24.84
C LYS A 44 6.18 -23.71 23.40
N ASN A 45 6.39 -22.43 23.06
CA ASN A 45 6.21 -21.81 21.74
C ASN A 45 4.80 -21.37 21.31
N ARG A 46 4.18 -20.46 22.06
CA ARG A 46 3.41 -19.39 21.42
C ARG A 46 4.09 -18.07 21.71
N LYS A 47 4.81 -17.54 20.70
CA LYS A 47 5.18 -16.12 20.67
C LYS A 47 3.86 -15.35 20.69
N SER A 48 3.54 -14.74 21.83
CA SER A 48 2.40 -13.84 21.95
C SER A 48 2.65 -12.65 21.02
N GLU A 49 1.94 -12.61 19.89
CA GLU A 49 1.87 -11.43 19.06
C GLU A 49 1.11 -10.36 19.84
N VAL A 50 1.83 -9.38 20.36
CA VAL A 50 1.25 -8.24 21.07
C VAL A 50 0.63 -7.33 20.00
N ILE A 51 -0.69 -7.37 19.86
CA ILE A 51 -1.44 -6.41 19.05
C ILE A 51 -1.63 -5.15 19.90
N VAL A 52 -0.94 -4.08 19.54
CA VAL A 52 -1.06 -2.78 20.20
C VAL A 52 -2.13 -1.96 19.47
N ASN A 53 -3.32 -1.85 20.06
CA ASN A 53 -4.28 -0.82 19.65
C ASN A 53 -3.85 0.51 20.28
N VAL A 54 -3.45 1.47 19.46
CA VAL A 54 -3.15 2.84 19.90
C VAL A 54 -4.44 3.65 19.81
N ASP A 55 -5.00 4.04 20.95
CA ASP A 55 -6.04 5.07 21.02
C ASP A 55 -5.34 6.44 21.15
N PRO A 56 -5.44 7.33 20.15
CA PRO A 56 -4.79 8.64 20.17
C PRO A 56 -5.38 9.61 21.21
N ALA A 57 -6.47 9.27 21.89
CA ALA A 57 -7.12 10.11 22.90
C ALA A 57 -6.63 9.87 24.34
N GLU A 58 -5.87 8.79 24.60
CA GLU A 58 -5.31 8.53 25.93
C GLU A 58 -3.88 9.07 26.04
N GLU A 59 -3.69 10.16 26.80
CA GLU A 59 -2.37 10.76 27.13
C GLU A 59 -1.50 9.87 28.05
N ALA A 60 -1.86 8.61 28.26
CA ALA A 60 -0.99 7.69 28.97
C ALA A 60 0.20 7.38 28.05
N ALA A 61 1.41 7.74 28.49
CA ALA A 61 2.66 7.35 27.84
C ALA A 61 2.80 5.82 27.86
N LEU A 62 2.11 5.15 26.92
CA LEU A 62 2.27 3.74 26.66
C LEU A 62 3.71 3.54 26.22
N MET A 63 4.52 2.91 27.08
CA MET A 63 5.77 2.29 26.65
C MET A 63 5.40 1.13 25.74
N VAL A 64 5.13 1.43 24.47
CA VAL A 64 5.16 0.43 23.42
C VAL A 64 6.62 0.02 23.31
N PRO A 65 7.00 -1.23 23.65
CA PRO A 65 8.35 -1.68 23.36
C PRO A 65 8.53 -1.54 21.85
N GLU A 66 9.32 -0.53 21.44
CA GLU A 66 9.56 -0.23 20.03
C GLU A 66 10.19 -1.47 19.41
N ARG A 67 9.39 -2.21 18.64
CA ARG A 67 9.91 -3.23 17.76
C ARG A 67 10.72 -2.48 16.70
N ARG A 68 12.05 -2.54 16.82
CA ARG A 68 12.95 -1.96 15.83
C ARG A 68 12.90 -2.82 14.57
N PHE A 69 12.34 -2.25 13.51
CA PHE A 69 12.26 -2.91 12.20
C PHE A 69 13.45 -2.57 11.30
N PHE A 70 14.21 -1.52 11.62
CA PHE A 70 15.34 -1.02 10.84
C PHE A 70 16.62 -1.00 11.68
N ARG A 71 17.77 -0.90 10.99
CA ARG A 71 19.08 -0.71 11.62
C ARG A 71 19.08 0.45 12.62
N ASP A 72 19.89 0.37 13.67
CA ASP A 72 19.89 1.32 14.79
C ASP A 72 20.06 2.80 14.40
N ASP A 73 20.79 3.09 13.32
CA ASP A 73 21.02 4.45 12.79
C ASP A 73 19.94 4.91 11.79
N SER A 74 18.89 4.11 11.59
CA SER A 74 17.79 4.46 10.68
C SER A 74 17.04 5.70 11.20
N PRO A 75 16.74 6.67 10.32
CA PRO A 75 15.90 7.81 10.69
C PRO A 75 14.49 7.38 11.10
N TRP A 76 14.03 6.20 10.66
CA TRP A 76 12.70 5.68 11.01
C TRP A 76 12.59 5.18 12.45
N ASN A 77 13.71 5.01 13.15
CA ASN A 77 13.74 4.69 14.58
C ASN A 77 13.61 5.95 15.47
N GLN A 78 13.49 7.14 14.88
CA GLN A 78 13.26 8.38 15.64
C GLN A 78 11.77 8.67 15.71
N ARG A 79 11.25 8.88 16.92
CA ARG A 79 9.86 9.31 17.09
C ARG A 79 9.68 10.74 16.60
N ILE A 80 8.72 10.93 15.69
CA ILE A 80 8.44 12.22 15.07
C ILE A 80 7.79 13.23 16.02
N ASP A 81 7.11 12.77 17.06
CA ASP A 81 6.39 13.61 18.03
C ASP A 81 7.31 14.50 18.88
N SER A 82 8.59 14.14 18.97
CA SER A 82 9.61 14.90 19.69
C SER A 82 10.38 15.90 18.81
N VAL A 83 10.13 15.90 17.50
CA VAL A 83 10.89 16.69 16.52
C VAL A 83 10.09 17.94 16.15
N ASN A 84 10.77 19.10 16.09
CA ASN A 84 10.15 20.32 15.60
C ASN A 84 9.81 20.19 14.11
N ALA A 85 8.67 20.71 13.70
CA ALA A 85 8.35 20.86 12.28
C ALA A 85 9.45 21.70 11.59
N ASP A 86 9.88 21.27 10.40
CA ASP A 86 10.85 22.03 9.60
C ASP A 86 10.18 23.34 9.13
N PRO A 87 10.86 24.51 9.24
CA PRO A 87 10.27 25.77 8.79
C PRO A 87 9.93 25.81 7.30
N ASN A 88 10.43 24.87 6.50
CA ASN A 88 10.11 24.73 5.07
C ASN A 88 9.01 23.69 4.80
N SER A 89 8.42 23.06 5.83
CA SER A 89 7.35 22.08 5.64
C SER A 89 6.15 22.68 4.90
N ASP A 90 5.73 23.90 5.24
CA ASP A 90 4.62 24.59 4.55
C ASP A 90 4.95 24.79 3.07
N ARG A 91 6.18 25.23 2.77
CA ARG A 91 6.64 25.41 1.39
C ARG A 91 6.65 24.10 0.60
N MET A 92 6.99 22.99 1.25
CA MET A 92 6.96 21.66 0.62
C MET A 92 5.53 21.25 0.26
N ILE A 93 4.56 21.50 1.15
CA ILE A 93 3.14 21.19 0.91
C ILE A 93 2.58 22.06 -0.22
N GLU A 94 2.89 23.36 -0.23
CA GLU A 94 2.51 24.26 -1.33
C GLU A 94 3.04 23.77 -2.68
N LEU A 95 4.31 23.34 -2.73
CA LEU A 95 4.91 22.80 -3.95
C LEU A 95 4.27 21.47 -4.38
N ALA A 96 3.84 20.63 -3.43
CA ALA A 96 3.16 19.36 -3.74
C ALA A 96 1.75 19.56 -4.33
N GLN A 97 1.12 20.71 -4.05
CA GLN A 97 -0.16 21.13 -4.62
C GLN A 97 -0.02 21.70 -6.04
N GLU A 98 1.20 22.06 -6.46
CA GLU A 98 1.44 22.60 -7.79
C GLU A 98 1.43 21.48 -8.86
N ARG A 99 0.68 21.69 -9.93
CA ARG A 99 0.67 20.88 -11.14
C ARG A 99 1.24 21.71 -12.27
N ILE A 100 2.41 21.30 -12.74
CA ILE A 100 3.09 21.95 -13.86
C ILE A 100 2.77 21.17 -15.13
N GLY A 101 2.08 21.82 -16.06
CA GLY A 101 1.72 21.26 -17.36
C GLY A 101 2.27 22.11 -18.51
N VAL A 102 2.07 21.62 -19.73
CA VAL A 102 2.33 22.38 -20.96
C VAL A 102 1.05 22.43 -21.78
N ILE A 103 0.66 23.62 -22.22
CA ILE A 103 -0.48 23.84 -23.11
C ILE A 103 0.09 24.26 -24.47
N GLU A 104 -0.36 23.59 -25.53
CA GLU A 104 -0.05 24.00 -26.89
C GLU A 104 -1.07 25.05 -27.36
N GLY A 105 -0.57 26.25 -27.65
CA GLY A 105 -1.35 27.34 -28.22
C GLY A 105 -1.66 27.12 -29.71
N PRO A 106 -2.57 27.92 -30.29
CA PRO A 106 -3.04 27.76 -31.68
C PRO A 106 -1.93 27.85 -32.75
N ASN A 107 -0.78 28.43 -32.41
CA ASN A 107 0.36 28.61 -33.30
C ASN A 107 1.49 27.59 -33.03
N GLY A 108 1.23 26.53 -32.25
CA GLY A 108 2.25 25.57 -31.82
C GLY A 108 3.20 26.09 -30.74
N THR A 109 2.86 27.21 -30.09
CA THR A 109 3.62 27.72 -28.93
C THR A 109 3.35 26.83 -27.73
N LEU A 110 4.40 26.40 -27.05
CA LEU A 110 4.30 25.60 -25.83
C LEU A 110 4.42 26.54 -24.62
N ASP A 111 3.30 26.78 -23.94
CA ASP A 111 3.26 27.59 -22.73
C ASP A 111 3.18 26.69 -21.50
N GLN A 112 4.03 26.94 -20.51
CA GLN A 112 3.95 26.24 -19.23
C GLN A 112 2.77 26.79 -18.43
N THR A 113 1.86 25.91 -17.99
CA THR A 113 0.80 26.25 -17.04
C THR A 113 1.16 25.74 -15.65
N ARG A 114 0.73 26.48 -14.64
CA ARG A 114 0.86 26.13 -13.22
C ARG A 114 -0.53 26.20 -12.60
N ASP A 115 -1.07 25.04 -12.27
CA ASP A 115 -2.36 24.92 -11.64
C ASP A 115 -2.16 24.48 -10.18
N LEU A 116 -2.75 25.20 -9.24
CA LEU A 116 -2.76 24.81 -7.83
C LEU A 116 -3.96 23.91 -7.54
N VAL A 117 -3.71 22.81 -6.85
CA VAL A 117 -4.74 21.87 -6.41
C VAL A 117 -5.06 22.14 -4.94
N ASP A 118 -6.20 22.80 -4.69
CA ASP A 118 -6.66 23.21 -3.36
C ASP A 118 -7.06 22.04 -2.44
N ASP A 119 -7.24 20.87 -3.04
CA ASP A 119 -7.72 19.65 -2.40
C ASP A 119 -6.68 19.03 -1.43
N GLY A 120 -5.41 19.47 -1.48
CA GLY A 120 -4.35 19.03 -0.58
C GLY A 120 -3.67 17.71 -0.99
N VAL A 121 -2.84 17.15 -0.10
CA VAL A 121 -2.16 15.86 -0.31
C VAL A 121 -3.04 14.72 0.21
N TYR A 122 -3.31 13.74 -0.63
CA TYR A 122 -4.08 12.55 -0.26
C TYR A 122 -3.21 11.32 -0.16
N ILE A 123 -3.42 10.53 0.90
CA ILE A 123 -2.90 9.18 1.02
C ILE A 123 -4.02 8.22 0.62
N ASN A 124 -3.81 7.49 -0.46
CA ASN A 124 -4.75 6.47 -0.89
C ASN A 124 -4.52 5.17 -0.11
N THR A 125 -5.46 4.83 0.77
CA THR A 125 -5.38 3.63 1.62
C THR A 125 -6.22 2.46 1.10
N THR A 126 -7.00 2.65 0.03
CA THR A 126 -8.03 1.67 -0.40
C THR A 126 -7.93 1.26 -1.87
N ARG A 127 -7.26 2.03 -2.72
CA ARG A 127 -7.10 1.77 -4.15
C ARG A 127 -5.63 1.86 -4.53
N TRP A 128 -5.17 0.93 -5.37
CA TRP A 128 -3.82 0.93 -5.95
C TRP A 128 -2.68 1.00 -4.90
N THR A 129 -2.39 -0.14 -4.28
CA THR A 129 -1.13 -0.37 -3.56
C THR A 129 -0.26 -1.34 -4.37
N VAL A 130 1.05 -1.24 -4.17
CA VAL A 130 2.00 -2.23 -4.70
C VAL A 130 1.69 -3.59 -4.05
N PRO A 131 1.51 -4.67 -4.83
CA PRO A 131 1.44 -6.00 -4.26
C PRO A 131 2.77 -6.34 -3.60
N VAL A 132 2.70 -6.76 -2.33
CA VAL A 132 3.85 -7.23 -1.55
C VAL A 132 3.62 -8.69 -1.21
N VAL A 133 4.53 -9.56 -1.63
CA VAL A 133 4.39 -11.02 -1.49
C VAL A 133 5.62 -11.64 -0.85
N ALA A 134 5.44 -12.85 -0.31
CA ALA A 134 6.51 -13.68 0.23
C ALA A 134 6.16 -15.17 0.03
N GLY A 135 7.17 -16.02 -0.13
CA GLY A 135 6.97 -17.47 -0.28
C GLY A 135 6.35 -17.85 -1.63
N GLY A 136 5.65 -18.98 -1.69
CA GLY A 136 5.12 -19.52 -2.96
C GLY A 136 6.07 -20.49 -3.63
N ARG A 137 6.01 -20.57 -4.96
CA ARG A 137 6.80 -21.54 -5.76
C ARG A 137 7.98 -20.83 -6.44
N PRO A 138 9.07 -21.54 -6.77
CA PRO A 138 10.16 -20.97 -7.54
C PRO A 138 9.65 -20.42 -8.88
N THR A 139 9.84 -19.12 -9.08
CA THR A 139 9.42 -18.35 -10.25
C THR A 139 10.64 -17.69 -10.86
N GLN A 140 10.86 -17.91 -12.15
CA GLN A 140 11.96 -17.34 -12.90
C GLN A 140 11.76 -15.83 -13.11
N LEU A 141 12.84 -15.07 -12.96
CA LEU A 141 12.86 -13.63 -13.19
C LEU A 141 13.60 -13.32 -14.49
N VAL A 142 12.97 -12.54 -15.37
CA VAL A 142 13.52 -12.18 -16.69
C VAL A 142 13.61 -10.67 -16.83
N CYS A 143 14.83 -10.14 -16.96
CA CYS A 143 14.99 -8.73 -17.27
C CYS A 143 14.71 -8.42 -18.75
N ARG A 144 14.02 -7.30 -19.01
CA ARG A 144 13.66 -6.78 -20.33
C ARG A 144 14.47 -5.54 -20.74
N GLN A 145 15.59 -5.26 -20.08
CA GLN A 145 16.49 -4.13 -20.31
C GLN A 145 17.95 -4.60 -20.34
N LEU A 146 18.87 -3.74 -20.79
CA LEU A 146 20.32 -4.01 -20.72
C LEU A 146 20.87 -3.87 -19.29
N VAL A 147 20.34 -2.91 -18.53
CA VAL A 147 20.69 -2.65 -17.13
C VAL A 147 19.42 -2.70 -16.30
N CYS A 148 19.42 -3.54 -15.27
CA CYS A 148 18.20 -4.04 -14.64
C CYS A 148 18.15 -3.77 -13.13
N GLY A 149 19.01 -2.88 -12.64
CA GLY A 149 19.16 -2.62 -11.21
C GLY A 149 20.05 -3.63 -10.49
N ASP A 150 20.24 -3.40 -9.19
CA ASP A 150 21.19 -4.14 -8.35
C ASP A 150 20.66 -5.49 -7.85
N GLY A 151 19.39 -5.81 -8.11
CA GLY A 151 18.85 -7.15 -7.88
C GLY A 151 19.11 -8.13 -9.03
N ALA A 152 19.59 -7.67 -10.19
CA ALA A 152 19.50 -8.38 -11.48
C ALA A 152 20.11 -9.79 -11.52
N ASP A 153 21.11 -10.07 -10.67
CA ASP A 153 21.73 -11.40 -10.55
C ASP A 153 20.80 -12.45 -9.93
N THR A 154 19.71 -12.00 -9.30
CA THR A 154 18.67 -12.87 -8.76
C THR A 154 17.73 -13.27 -9.89
N THR A 155 17.88 -14.50 -10.37
CA THR A 155 17.13 -15.03 -11.52
C THR A 155 15.93 -15.89 -11.12
N THR A 156 15.73 -16.14 -9.83
CA THR A 156 14.60 -16.92 -9.30
C THR A 156 14.22 -16.40 -7.92
N LEU A 157 12.93 -16.22 -7.69
CA LEU A 157 12.34 -15.94 -6.38
C LEU A 157 11.16 -16.86 -6.14
N ASN A 158 10.86 -17.14 -4.87
CA ASN A 158 9.60 -17.79 -4.54
C ASN A 158 8.50 -16.73 -4.62
N ILE A 159 7.49 -16.95 -5.46
CA ILE A 159 6.38 -16.04 -5.67
C ILE A 159 5.06 -16.83 -5.61
N PRO A 160 4.01 -16.35 -4.91
CA PRO A 160 2.68 -16.94 -4.94
C PRO A 160 2.02 -16.81 -6.32
N ASP A 161 1.13 -17.75 -6.66
CA ASP A 161 0.42 -17.76 -7.95
C ASP A 161 -0.89 -16.95 -7.93
N ASP A 162 -1.32 -16.49 -6.76
CA ASP A 162 -2.60 -15.81 -6.53
C ASP A 162 -2.51 -14.28 -6.50
N VAL A 163 -1.29 -13.73 -6.62
CA VAL A 163 -1.04 -12.29 -6.60
C VAL A 163 -0.10 -11.89 -7.72
N ASP A 164 -0.57 -11.03 -8.61
CA ASP A 164 0.16 -10.60 -9.80
C ASP A 164 0.41 -9.09 -9.82
N PRO A 165 1.50 -8.62 -10.45
CA PRO A 165 1.65 -7.22 -10.80
C PRO A 165 0.55 -6.79 -11.78
N ASP A 166 0.03 -5.56 -11.62
CA ASP A 166 -0.92 -4.98 -12.57
C ASP A 166 -0.20 -4.11 -13.62
N PRO A 167 -0.02 -4.60 -14.86
CA PRO A 167 0.73 -3.89 -15.89
C PRO A 167 -0.01 -2.69 -16.50
N ARG A 168 -1.29 -2.47 -16.16
CA ARG A 168 -2.03 -1.27 -16.61
C ARG A 168 -1.49 0.02 -15.97
N TYR A 169 -0.81 -0.11 -14.83
CA TYR A 169 -0.11 0.96 -14.15
C TYR A 169 1.40 0.81 -14.40
N ASP A 170 2.23 1.16 -13.40
CA ASP A 170 3.68 0.99 -13.48
C ASP A 170 4.14 -0.46 -13.27
N GLY A 171 3.23 -1.39 -12.96
CA GLY A 171 3.56 -2.80 -12.72
C GLY A 171 4.53 -2.99 -11.56
N TRP A 172 4.41 -2.19 -10.49
CA TRP A 172 5.22 -2.39 -9.29
C TRP A 172 4.89 -3.72 -8.63
N TYR A 173 5.92 -4.38 -8.12
CA TYR A 173 5.78 -5.66 -7.42
C TYR A 173 6.92 -5.83 -6.43
N THR A 174 6.61 -6.12 -5.16
CA THR A 174 7.63 -6.33 -4.14
C THR A 174 7.60 -7.77 -3.66
N VAL A 175 8.74 -8.44 -3.72
CA VAL A 175 8.90 -9.84 -3.30
C VAL A 175 9.88 -9.90 -2.14
N PHE A 176 9.45 -10.46 -1.02
CA PHE A 176 10.30 -10.68 0.16
C PHE A 176 10.93 -12.06 0.09
N ASP A 177 12.26 -12.09 -0.03
CA ASP A 177 13.06 -13.27 0.29
C ASP A 177 13.42 -13.25 1.78
N THR A 178 12.48 -13.79 2.56
CA THR A 178 12.64 -13.88 4.03
C THR A 178 13.78 -14.81 4.45
N SER A 179 14.25 -15.70 3.57
CA SER A 179 15.38 -16.59 3.87
C SER A 179 16.72 -15.86 3.82
N ALA A 180 16.83 -14.85 2.96
CA ALA A 180 18.00 -14.00 2.81
C ALA A 180 17.89 -12.67 3.58
N SER A 181 16.75 -12.39 4.22
CA SER A 181 16.43 -11.07 4.80
C SER A 181 16.52 -9.93 3.78
N VAL A 182 16.03 -10.18 2.56
CA VAL A 182 16.09 -9.23 1.44
C VAL A 182 14.69 -9.04 0.86
N ALA A 183 14.40 -7.84 0.38
CA ALA A 183 13.27 -7.55 -0.49
C ALA A 183 13.75 -7.17 -1.89
N TYR A 184 12.98 -7.54 -2.89
CA TYR A 184 13.19 -7.15 -4.28
C TYR A 184 11.99 -6.32 -4.72
N ASP A 185 12.23 -5.11 -5.18
CA ASP A 185 11.20 -4.22 -5.71
C ASP A 185 11.36 -4.12 -7.22
N LEU A 186 10.38 -4.60 -7.96
CA LEU A 186 10.41 -4.73 -9.41
C LEU A 186 9.56 -3.62 -10.03
N TRP A 187 10.08 -3.02 -11.10
CA TRP A 187 9.40 -2.02 -11.91
C TRP A 187 9.02 -2.56 -13.28
N ARG A 188 7.83 -2.17 -13.76
CA ARG A 188 7.20 -2.71 -14.98
C ARG A 188 7.16 -4.23 -14.94
N ALA A 189 6.92 -4.82 -13.77
CA ALA A 189 6.80 -6.25 -13.64
C ALA A 189 5.55 -6.77 -14.36
N ARG A 190 5.64 -7.97 -14.92
CA ARG A 190 4.52 -8.68 -15.55
C ARG A 190 4.64 -10.16 -15.26
N ARG A 191 3.53 -10.82 -14.97
CA ARG A 191 3.48 -12.26 -15.07
C ARG A 191 3.28 -12.66 -16.53
N GLU A 192 4.26 -13.36 -17.08
CA GLU A 192 4.22 -13.86 -18.46
C GLU A 192 3.54 -15.24 -18.51
N ASP A 193 3.85 -16.10 -17.54
CA ASP A 193 3.22 -17.39 -17.28
C ASP A 193 3.27 -17.72 -15.77
N GLU A 194 2.71 -18.88 -15.37
CA GLU A 194 2.65 -19.29 -13.96
C GLU A 194 4.00 -19.25 -13.24
N ASN A 195 5.11 -19.49 -13.95
CA ASN A 195 6.43 -19.65 -13.37
C ASN A 195 7.42 -18.54 -13.80
N THR A 196 6.95 -17.46 -14.44
CA THR A 196 7.82 -16.41 -14.96
C THR A 196 7.28 -15.01 -14.69
N ILE A 197 8.11 -14.19 -14.03
CA ILE A 197 7.93 -12.74 -13.95
C ILE A 197 8.98 -12.04 -14.81
N SER A 198 8.54 -11.17 -15.72
CA SER A 198 9.43 -10.25 -16.43
C SER A 198 9.44 -8.88 -15.77
N TYR A 199 10.54 -8.12 -15.89
CA TYR A 199 10.68 -6.77 -15.29
C TYR A 199 11.64 -5.88 -16.08
N ASN A 200 11.59 -4.56 -15.86
CA ASN A 200 12.54 -3.62 -16.47
C ASN A 200 13.68 -3.22 -15.53
N TYR A 201 13.37 -3.03 -14.24
CA TYR A 201 14.35 -2.67 -13.20
C TYR A 201 13.99 -3.38 -11.91
N MET A 202 15.00 -3.78 -11.15
CA MET A 202 14.84 -4.44 -9.86
C MET A 202 15.80 -3.82 -8.85
N ARG A 203 15.23 -3.25 -7.78
CA ARG A 203 15.97 -2.76 -6.63
C ARG A 203 16.01 -3.83 -5.55
N LYS A 204 17.21 -4.12 -5.04
CA LYS A 204 17.42 -4.95 -3.86
C LYS A 204 17.40 -4.11 -2.59
N TRP A 205 16.70 -4.60 -1.56
CA TRP A 205 16.57 -3.98 -0.26
C TRP A 205 17.04 -4.93 0.83
N ASP A 206 17.93 -4.46 1.70
CA ASP A 206 18.22 -5.13 2.96
C ASP A 206 17.08 -4.87 3.95
N LEU A 207 16.38 -5.92 4.38
CA LEU A 207 15.27 -5.82 5.32
C LEU A 207 15.71 -5.41 6.73
N ASN A 208 17.00 -5.58 7.07
CA ASN A 208 17.59 -5.07 8.31
C ASN A 208 18.34 -3.75 8.09
N GLY A 209 18.22 -3.17 6.91
CA GLY A 209 18.87 -1.93 6.54
C GLY A 209 18.21 -0.70 7.15
N PRO A 210 18.59 0.50 6.67
CA PRO A 210 18.07 1.75 7.21
C PRO A 210 16.63 2.05 6.76
N GLY A 211 16.03 1.25 5.87
CA GLY A 211 14.66 1.46 5.37
C GLY A 211 14.52 2.60 4.36
N TYR A 212 15.62 3.16 3.85
CA TYR A 212 15.62 4.17 2.80
C TYR A 212 16.88 4.02 1.93
N SER A 213 16.81 4.51 0.69
CA SER A 213 18.00 4.63 -0.15
C SER A 213 18.67 5.98 0.08
N PRO A 214 20.01 6.06 0.07
CA PRO A 214 20.71 7.33 0.04
C PRO A 214 20.23 8.21 -1.14
N PRO A 215 20.31 9.55 -1.02
CA PRO A 215 20.01 10.45 -2.13
C PRO A 215 20.76 10.05 -3.40
N TRP A 216 20.15 10.29 -4.56
CA TRP A 216 20.72 9.99 -5.90
C TRP A 216 20.94 8.51 -6.19
N THR A 217 20.35 7.62 -5.39
CA THR A 217 20.28 6.20 -5.69
C THR A 217 19.00 5.91 -6.45
N GLU A 218 19.13 5.26 -7.61
CA GLU A 218 17.98 4.80 -8.39
C GLU A 218 17.14 3.80 -7.58
N GLY A 219 15.81 3.92 -7.70
CA GLY A 219 14.86 3.00 -7.09
C GLY A 219 13.88 2.48 -8.14
N ALA A 220 13.21 1.37 -7.86
CA ALA A 220 12.15 0.85 -8.73
C ALA A 220 10.88 1.73 -8.71
N ARG A 221 10.77 2.63 -7.72
CA ARG A 221 9.65 3.56 -7.54
C ARG A 221 10.13 4.98 -7.79
N GLY A 222 9.45 5.69 -8.68
CA GLY A 222 9.82 7.04 -9.07
C GLY A 222 11.00 7.14 -10.04
N SER A 223 11.52 6.03 -10.56
CA SER A 223 12.43 6.04 -11.71
C SER A 223 11.65 6.37 -12.98
N GLY A 224 11.40 7.67 -13.19
CA GLY A 224 11.54 8.20 -14.54
C GLY A 224 13.02 8.06 -14.91
N LEU A 225 13.29 7.57 -16.12
CA LEU A 225 14.62 7.64 -16.72
C LEU A 225 15.26 9.03 -16.54
#